data_AF-A0A9E6UKS9-F1
#
_entry.id   AF-A0A9E6UKS9-F1
#
_cell.length_a   1.000
_cell.length_b   1.000
_cell.length_c   1.000
_cell.angle_alpha   90.00
_cell.angle_beta   90.00
_cell.angle_gamma   90.00
#
_symmetry.space_group_name_H-M   'P 1'
#
loop_
_entity.id
_entity.type
_entity.pdbx_description
1 polymer ?
#
loop_
_entity_poly.entity_id
_entity_poly.type
_entity_poly.pdbx_seq_one_letter_code
_entity_poly.pdbx_strand_id
1 'polypeptide(L)'
;MRSRLKITAAYVAALLLAVSGALAQAAPNNNGKDRRPEPSAEAAPPLPVVGVPTPTPMEQVFVPVAPCRLLNTAEAGAGGAIQGLQTRTFQVTGAAGFETQGGKAGGCGVPASATSVAILLRASNASSAGFFTAFAAGTPNPGVIALAYPQTATATGNPIVGLGDGRMAIYSKRYAHAIADVVGYYAPQIAAYMDSNGTAYRATTRIVSTQRITAGFYNIVVDRDVTDCVVQATIAGGPYLASASANGNTITVQTYTLFGGNASLTSLVFYVSAQC
;
A
#
# COMPACT_ATOMS: atom_id res chain seq x y z
N MET A 1 -11.32 -69.41 48.88
CA MET A 1 -10.53 -68.38 49.60
C MET A 1 -10.92 -67.02 49.03
N ARG A 2 -11.29 -65.91 49.71
CA ARG A 2 -10.87 -65.26 51.00
C ARG A 2 -9.37 -64.96 51.02
N SER A 3 -8.84 -63.75 51.25
CA SER A 3 -9.32 -62.45 51.79
C SER A 3 -9.11 -61.29 50.76
N ARG A 4 -9.83 -60.14 50.73
CA ARG A 4 -10.06 -59.05 51.72
C ARG A 4 -8.74 -58.35 52.17
N LEU A 5 -8.60 -57.03 52.32
CA LEU A 5 -9.43 -55.79 52.14
C LEU A 5 -8.42 -54.58 51.96
N LYS A 6 -8.68 -53.26 51.81
CA LYS A 6 -9.85 -52.33 51.87
C LYS A 6 -9.52 -51.03 51.08
N ILE A 7 -10.47 -50.09 50.96
CA ILE A 7 -10.33 -48.70 50.42
C ILE A 7 -10.87 -47.68 51.45
N THR A 8 -10.31 -46.46 51.53
CA THR A 8 -10.91 -45.11 51.87
C THR A 8 -9.88 -44.19 52.55
N ALA A 9 -9.93 -42.85 52.57
CA ALA A 9 -10.43 -41.77 51.69
C ALA A 9 -10.57 -40.46 52.53
N ALA A 10 -10.28 -39.30 51.93
CA ALA A 10 -10.74 -37.95 52.35
C ALA A 10 -10.17 -37.36 53.70
N TYR A 11 -10.13 -36.05 54.00
CA TYR A 11 -10.39 -34.80 53.23
C TYR A 11 -9.80 -33.54 53.93
N VAL A 12 -9.38 -32.52 53.15
CA VAL A 12 -9.55 -31.04 53.37
C VAL A 12 -8.83 -30.25 54.51
N ALA A 13 -8.51 -28.97 54.18
CA ALA A 13 -8.32 -27.75 55.00
C ALA A 13 -6.98 -27.40 55.73
N ALA A 14 -6.25 -26.45 55.11
CA ALA A 14 -6.06 -25.06 55.57
C ALA A 14 -5.02 -24.62 56.66
N LEU A 15 -4.42 -23.44 56.37
CA LEU A 15 -3.87 -22.37 57.23
C LEU A 15 -2.65 -22.58 58.18
N LEU A 16 -1.52 -21.99 57.74
CA LEU A 16 -0.70 -20.94 58.42
C LEU A 16 0.03 -21.17 59.79
N LEU A 17 1.33 -20.81 59.76
CA LEU A 17 2.13 -20.06 60.76
C LEU A 17 2.61 -20.72 62.08
N ALA A 18 3.90 -21.11 62.09
CA ALA A 18 4.93 -20.79 63.12
C ALA A 18 6.32 -21.11 62.51
N VAL A 19 7.46 -20.41 62.60
CA VAL A 19 8.02 -19.23 63.31
C VAL A 19 9.34 -19.65 64.00
N SER A 20 10.48 -19.16 63.48
CA SER A 20 11.85 -19.15 64.06
C SER A 20 12.54 -20.49 64.43
N GLY A 21 13.88 -20.57 64.49
CA GLY A 21 14.92 -19.62 64.04
C GLY A 21 16.28 -19.82 64.72
N ALA A 22 17.32 -19.13 64.24
CA ALA A 22 18.63 -18.97 64.89
C ALA A 22 19.11 -17.53 64.62
N LEU A 23 19.15 -16.66 65.64
CA LEU A 23 20.36 -16.33 66.41
C LEU A 23 21.49 -15.80 65.48
N ALA A 24 21.52 -14.52 65.09
CA ALA A 24 21.50 -13.24 65.83
C ALA A 24 22.84 -12.83 66.46
N GLN A 25 23.29 -11.62 66.13
CA GLN A 25 24.26 -10.84 66.88
C GLN A 25 23.95 -9.34 66.63
N ALA A 26 24.08 -8.49 67.65
CA ALA A 26 23.47 -7.16 67.64
C ALA A 26 24.27 -6.11 68.41
N ALA A 27 24.35 -4.88 67.86
CA ALA A 27 24.56 -3.60 68.55
C ALA A 27 24.53 -2.45 67.51
N PRO A 28 24.25 -1.20 67.90
CA PRO A 28 23.20 -0.76 68.83
C PRO A 28 22.28 0.31 68.18
N ASN A 29 21.14 0.60 68.81
CA ASN A 29 20.30 1.74 68.41
C ASN A 29 20.95 3.08 68.77
N ASN A 30 20.92 4.05 67.85
CA ASN A 30 21.06 5.48 68.15
C ASN A 30 20.00 6.28 67.39
N ASN A 31 19.11 6.96 68.12
CA ASN A 31 18.09 7.84 67.54
C ASN A 31 18.65 9.23 67.27
N GLY A 32 18.67 9.67 66.01
CA GLY A 32 19.03 11.06 65.70
C GLY A 32 19.16 11.35 64.21
N LYS A 33 18.17 12.07 63.66
CA LYS A 33 18.22 12.93 62.47
C LYS A 33 19.41 12.71 61.49
N ASP A 34 19.24 11.82 60.52
CA ASP A 34 19.75 12.04 59.15
C ASP A 34 19.09 11.09 58.14
N ARG A 35 17.89 11.47 57.66
CA ARG A 35 17.32 10.91 56.43
C ARG A 35 17.69 11.82 55.26
N ARG A 36 18.90 11.62 54.73
CA ARG A 36 19.20 12.08 53.36
C ARG A 36 18.16 11.47 52.42
N PRO A 37 17.51 12.23 51.53
CA PRO A 37 16.60 11.65 50.54
C PRO A 37 17.34 10.62 49.70
N GLU A 38 16.71 9.48 49.44
CA GLU A 38 17.10 8.66 48.30
C GLU A 38 16.95 9.53 47.04
N PRO A 39 17.92 9.51 46.10
CA PRO A 39 17.68 10.08 44.79
C PRO A 39 16.54 9.29 44.16
N SER A 40 15.43 9.96 43.86
CA SER A 40 14.31 9.35 43.13
C SER A 40 14.86 8.64 41.88
N ALA A 41 14.48 7.38 41.68
CA ALA A 41 14.92 6.61 40.53
C ALA A 41 14.41 7.27 39.24
N GLU A 42 15.25 8.11 38.64
CA GLU A 42 14.94 8.80 37.39
C GLU A 42 14.76 7.74 36.30
N ALA A 43 13.55 7.69 35.73
CA ALA A 43 13.17 6.61 34.83
C ALA A 43 14.10 6.63 33.61
N ALA A 44 14.76 5.50 33.35
CA ALA A 44 15.63 5.36 32.19
C ALA A 44 14.86 5.77 30.92
N PRO A 45 15.45 6.60 30.04
CA PRO A 45 14.75 7.11 28.87
C PRO A 45 14.25 5.93 28.02
N PRO A 46 13.01 5.99 27.50
CA PRO A 46 12.48 4.92 26.69
C PRO A 46 13.41 4.68 25.50
N LEU A 47 13.68 3.40 25.21
CA LEU A 47 14.45 3.02 24.02
C LEU A 47 13.84 3.70 22.79
N PRO A 48 14.66 4.24 21.86
CA PRO A 48 14.14 4.88 20.67
C PRO A 48 13.25 3.89 19.93
N VAL A 49 11.97 4.24 19.76
CA VAL A 49 11.04 3.45 18.97
C VAL A 49 11.59 3.45 17.55
N VAL A 50 12.20 2.33 17.16
CA VAL A 50 12.59 2.08 15.77
C VAL A 50 11.29 2.11 14.98
N GLY A 51 11.06 3.23 14.29
CA GLY A 51 9.83 3.44 13.55
C GLY A 51 9.62 2.27 12.60
N VAL A 52 8.42 1.68 12.63
CA VAL A 52 8.03 0.62 11.69
C VAL A 52 8.42 1.11 10.30
N PRO A 53 9.35 0.45 9.58
CA PRO A 53 9.90 1.04 8.36
C PRO A 53 8.75 1.37 7.43
N THR A 54 8.63 2.63 7.00
CA THR A 54 7.59 3.06 6.07
C THR A 54 7.54 2.06 4.93
N PRO A 55 6.37 1.50 4.56
CA PRO A 55 6.31 0.52 3.48
C PRO A 55 7.02 1.07 2.26
N THR A 56 8.15 0.47 1.89
CA THR A 56 8.83 0.78 0.63
C THR A 56 7.76 0.69 -0.45
N PRO A 57 7.54 1.74 -1.27
CA PRO A 57 6.46 1.74 -2.23
C PRO A 57 6.55 0.48 -3.07
N MET A 58 5.58 -0.42 -2.89
CA MET A 58 5.58 -1.71 -3.60
C MET A 58 5.50 -1.42 -5.09
N GLU A 59 6.23 -2.22 -5.87
CA GLU A 59 6.59 -1.87 -7.24
C GLU A 59 5.37 -1.49 -8.08
N GLN A 60 5.51 -0.41 -8.86
CA GLN A 60 4.43 0.03 -9.72
C GLN A 60 4.43 -0.82 -11.00
N VAL A 61 3.36 -1.58 -11.18
CA VAL A 61 3.14 -2.41 -12.37
C VAL A 61 2.70 -1.50 -13.51
N PHE A 62 3.38 -1.60 -14.65
CA PHE A 62 2.93 -1.00 -15.90
C PHE A 62 1.82 -1.86 -16.52
N VAL A 63 0.67 -1.24 -16.77
CA VAL A 63 -0.44 -1.84 -17.50
C VAL A 63 -0.59 -1.13 -18.84
N PRO A 64 -0.40 -1.81 -19.99
CA PRO A 64 -0.64 -1.22 -21.30
C PRO A 64 -2.13 -0.99 -21.53
N VAL A 65 -2.47 0.03 -22.32
CA VAL A 65 -3.84 0.24 -22.82
C VAL A 65 -3.83 0.38 -24.33
N ALA A 66 -4.94 0.06 -24.99
CA ALA A 66 -5.13 0.40 -26.39
C ALA A 66 -4.98 1.93 -26.57
N PRO A 67 -4.09 2.42 -27.46
CA PRO A 67 -3.74 3.83 -27.55
C PRO A 67 -4.95 4.75 -27.63
N CYS A 68 -5.08 5.66 -26.66
CA CYS A 68 -6.31 6.41 -26.44
C CYS A 68 -6.06 7.92 -26.34
N ARG A 69 -6.78 8.70 -27.16
CA ARG A 69 -6.76 10.17 -27.10
C ARG A 69 -7.30 10.65 -25.76
N LEU A 70 -6.41 11.08 -24.89
CA LEU A 70 -6.73 11.59 -23.56
C LEU A 70 -7.15 13.06 -23.59
N LEU A 71 -6.47 13.87 -24.41
CA LEU A 71 -6.76 15.27 -24.63
C LEU A 71 -6.28 15.71 -26.02
N ASN A 72 -6.99 16.63 -26.65
CA ASN A 72 -6.53 17.42 -27.78
C ASN A 72 -7.05 18.84 -27.60
N THR A 73 -6.18 19.75 -27.14
CA THR A 73 -6.58 21.13 -26.89
C THR A 73 -6.75 21.97 -28.17
N ALA A 74 -6.66 21.35 -29.36
CA ALA A 74 -7.02 21.95 -30.65
C ALA A 74 -8.44 21.61 -31.12
N GLU A 75 -9.16 20.69 -30.45
CA GLU A 75 -10.57 20.44 -30.77
C GLU A 75 -11.47 21.63 -30.37
N ALA A 76 -12.55 21.83 -31.12
CA ALA A 76 -13.59 22.78 -30.74
C ALA A 76 -14.18 22.39 -29.36
N GLY A 77 -14.31 23.36 -28.46
CA GLY A 77 -14.79 23.13 -27.09
C GLY A 77 -13.72 22.69 -26.07
N ALA A 78 -12.51 22.28 -26.50
CA ALA A 78 -11.45 21.78 -25.60
C ALA A 78 -10.72 22.86 -24.76
N GLY A 79 -11.34 24.04 -24.59
CA GLY A 79 -10.75 25.22 -23.94
C GLY A 79 -9.61 25.90 -24.71
N GLY A 80 -9.36 25.54 -25.97
CA GLY A 80 -8.29 26.13 -26.80
C GLY A 80 -6.88 25.73 -26.35
N ALA A 81 -5.85 26.49 -26.76
CA ALA A 81 -4.45 26.20 -26.43
C ALA A 81 -4.10 26.27 -24.93
N ILE A 82 -2.88 25.85 -24.57
CA ILE A 82 -2.23 26.27 -23.32
C ILE A 82 -1.54 27.60 -23.59
N GLN A 83 -1.85 28.62 -22.78
CA GLN A 83 -1.27 29.95 -22.91
C GLN A 83 0.20 29.99 -22.49
N GLY A 84 0.97 30.92 -23.04
CA GLY A 84 2.39 31.07 -22.72
C GLY A 84 2.62 31.43 -21.25
N LEU A 85 3.54 30.72 -20.61
CA LEU A 85 3.86 30.81 -19.18
C LEU A 85 2.73 30.34 -18.24
N GLN A 86 1.70 29.67 -18.77
CA GLN A 86 0.57 29.15 -17.99
C GLN A 86 0.58 27.62 -17.87
N THR A 87 -0.19 27.13 -16.91
CA THR A 87 -0.42 25.70 -16.67
C THR A 87 -1.90 25.39 -16.87
N ARG A 88 -2.21 24.24 -17.47
CA ARG A 88 -3.57 23.66 -17.47
C ARG A 88 -3.57 22.25 -16.90
N THR A 89 -4.64 21.92 -16.18
CA THR A 89 -4.87 20.61 -15.58
C THR A 89 -5.86 19.81 -16.43
N PHE A 90 -5.62 18.51 -16.53
CA PHE A 90 -6.37 17.57 -17.37
C PHE A 90 -6.77 16.34 -16.56
N GLN A 91 -8.00 15.85 -16.77
CA GLN A 91 -8.49 14.61 -16.18
C GLN A 91 -7.79 13.42 -16.85
N VAL A 92 -7.40 12.42 -16.05
CA VAL A 92 -6.73 11.20 -16.53
C VAL A 92 -7.51 9.94 -16.19
N THR A 93 -8.01 9.84 -14.95
CA THR A 93 -8.77 8.68 -14.46
C THR A 93 -10.28 8.89 -14.56
N GLY A 94 -11.04 7.79 -14.51
CA GLY A 94 -12.51 7.82 -14.57
C GLY A 94 -13.07 7.87 -16.00
N ALA A 95 -14.36 8.21 -16.13
CA ALA A 95 -15.13 8.06 -17.38
C ALA A 95 -15.84 9.32 -17.91
N ALA A 96 -15.82 10.44 -17.19
CA ALA A 96 -16.59 11.65 -17.53
C ALA A 96 -15.70 12.90 -17.61
N GLY A 97 -16.12 13.90 -18.41
CA GLY A 97 -15.43 15.19 -18.53
C GLY A 97 -14.23 15.20 -19.48
N PHE A 98 -14.02 14.14 -20.27
CA PHE A 98 -12.91 14.09 -21.23
C PHE A 98 -13.18 14.90 -22.50
N GLU A 99 -14.45 15.09 -22.91
CA GLU A 99 -14.77 15.87 -24.11
C GLU A 99 -14.37 17.35 -23.99
N THR A 100 -14.47 17.95 -22.79
CA THR A 100 -14.09 19.35 -22.54
C THR A 100 -12.58 19.60 -22.56
N GLN A 101 -11.77 18.54 -22.75
CA GLN A 101 -10.35 18.61 -23.05
C GLN A 101 -9.99 17.99 -24.44
N GLY A 102 -10.98 17.71 -25.29
CA GLY A 102 -10.78 17.08 -26.60
C GLY A 102 -10.31 15.61 -26.49
N GLY A 103 -10.62 14.96 -25.38
CA GLY A 103 -10.38 13.55 -25.11
C GLY A 103 -11.54 12.66 -25.56
N LYS A 104 -11.28 11.35 -25.59
CA LYS A 104 -12.27 10.31 -25.87
C LYS A 104 -13.36 10.28 -24.78
N ALA A 105 -14.63 10.35 -25.16
CA ALA A 105 -15.77 10.12 -24.27
C ALA A 105 -15.68 8.73 -23.61
N GLY A 106 -16.08 8.63 -22.34
CA GLY A 106 -15.86 7.43 -21.52
C GLY A 106 -14.42 7.27 -20.98
N GLY A 107 -13.49 8.17 -21.35
CA GLY A 107 -12.10 8.15 -20.91
C GLY A 107 -11.25 7.03 -21.52
N CYS A 108 -10.03 6.89 -20.99
CA CYS A 108 -9.01 5.96 -21.48
C CYS A 108 -8.82 4.70 -20.63
N GLY A 109 -9.79 4.35 -19.77
CA GLY A 109 -9.74 3.14 -18.94
C GLY A 109 -8.70 3.17 -17.81
N VAL A 110 -8.08 4.32 -17.54
CA VAL A 110 -7.10 4.47 -16.46
C VAL A 110 -7.83 4.47 -15.10
N PRO A 111 -7.53 3.52 -14.19
CA PRO A 111 -8.22 3.38 -12.91
C PRO A 111 -7.82 4.48 -11.92
N ALA A 112 -8.64 4.70 -10.89
CA ALA A 112 -8.36 5.67 -9.83
C ALA A 112 -7.07 5.35 -9.02
N SER A 113 -6.62 4.09 -9.02
CA SER A 113 -5.38 3.63 -8.39
C SER A 113 -4.11 3.83 -9.25
N ALA A 114 -4.23 4.41 -10.45
CA ALA A 114 -3.07 4.80 -11.25
C ALA A 114 -2.31 5.96 -10.61
N THR A 115 -0.99 5.79 -10.48
CA THR A 115 -0.05 6.76 -9.89
C THR A 115 0.72 7.56 -10.94
N SER A 116 0.85 7.03 -12.15
CA SER A 116 1.34 7.79 -13.32
C SER A 116 0.81 7.22 -14.64
N VAL A 117 0.91 7.98 -15.73
CA VAL A 117 0.60 7.53 -17.10
C VAL A 117 1.80 7.66 -18.03
N ALA A 118 1.98 6.68 -18.92
CA ALA A 118 2.83 6.80 -20.08
C ALA A 118 2.02 7.36 -21.25
N ILE A 119 2.42 8.52 -21.76
CA ILE A 119 1.72 9.24 -22.83
C ILE A 119 2.62 9.54 -24.02
N LEU A 120 2.03 9.59 -25.21
CA LEU A 120 2.59 10.29 -26.36
C LEU A 120 2.10 11.74 -26.29
N LEU A 121 2.94 12.64 -25.77
CA LEU A 121 2.66 14.06 -25.70
C LEU A 121 3.12 14.73 -27.00
N ARG A 122 2.26 15.56 -27.59
CA ARG A 122 2.52 16.32 -28.82
C ARG A 122 2.21 17.79 -28.63
N ALA A 123 3.06 18.63 -29.21
CA ALA A 123 2.86 20.08 -29.32
C ALA A 123 2.53 20.46 -30.76
N SER A 124 1.55 21.33 -30.96
CA SER A 124 1.20 21.87 -32.29
C SER A 124 0.82 23.36 -32.23
N ASN A 125 0.90 24.04 -33.38
CA ASN A 125 0.60 25.46 -33.55
C ASN A 125 1.30 26.38 -32.52
N ALA A 126 2.54 26.04 -32.17
CA ALA A 126 3.32 26.79 -31.19
C ALA A 126 3.73 28.18 -31.74
N SER A 127 3.49 29.25 -30.96
CA SER A 127 3.73 30.63 -31.40
C SER A 127 5.21 30.99 -31.54
N SER A 128 6.09 30.26 -30.85
CA SER A 128 7.54 30.28 -30.98
C SER A 128 8.12 29.01 -30.34
N ALA A 129 9.41 28.73 -30.56
CA ALA A 129 10.07 27.60 -29.93
C ALA A 129 9.97 27.66 -28.39
N GLY A 130 9.77 26.50 -27.77
CA GLY A 130 9.46 26.40 -26.34
C GLY A 130 9.49 24.97 -25.83
N PHE A 131 8.80 24.72 -24.72
CA PHE A 131 8.68 23.41 -24.11
C PHE A 131 7.41 23.26 -23.28
N PHE A 132 6.99 22.02 -23.10
CA PHE A 132 6.05 21.59 -22.07
C PHE A 132 6.78 20.98 -20.87
N THR A 133 6.24 21.19 -19.68
CA THR A 133 6.52 20.40 -18.48
C THR A 133 5.23 19.73 -18.05
N ALA A 134 5.22 18.40 -17.98
CA ALA A 134 4.07 17.60 -17.56
C ALA A 134 4.35 16.97 -16.18
N PHE A 135 3.42 17.11 -15.25
CA PHE A 135 3.61 16.76 -13.83
C PHE A 135 2.28 16.43 -13.15
N ALA A 136 2.33 15.97 -11.89
CA ALA A 136 1.13 15.69 -11.09
C ALA A 136 0.32 16.96 -10.84
N ALA A 137 -1.02 16.88 -10.96
CA ALA A 137 -1.87 18.00 -10.58
C ALA A 137 -1.73 18.31 -9.08
N GLY A 138 -1.83 19.58 -8.72
CA GLY A 138 -1.71 20.04 -7.32
C GLY A 138 -0.27 20.17 -6.78
N THR A 139 0.75 19.60 -7.44
CA THR A 139 2.15 19.83 -7.06
C THR A 139 2.70 21.12 -7.71
N PRO A 140 3.77 21.72 -7.18
CA PRO A 140 4.56 22.71 -7.92
C PRO A 140 5.07 22.15 -9.25
N ASN A 141 5.29 23.04 -10.22
CA ASN A 141 5.97 22.69 -11.48
C ASN A 141 7.45 22.34 -11.18
N PRO A 142 7.94 21.13 -11.51
CA PRO A 142 9.31 20.71 -11.19
C PRO A 142 10.39 21.32 -12.09
N GLY A 143 10.04 22.09 -13.12
CA GLY A 143 11.00 22.72 -14.05
C GLY A 143 11.64 21.78 -15.07
N VAL A 144 11.40 20.46 -14.97
CA VAL A 144 11.90 19.44 -15.91
C VAL A 144 11.16 19.54 -17.25
N ILE A 145 11.88 19.44 -18.37
CA ILE A 145 11.26 19.44 -19.71
C ILE A 145 10.70 18.06 -20.03
N ALA A 146 9.40 17.99 -20.36
CA ALA A 146 8.74 16.77 -20.83
C ALA A 146 8.70 16.66 -22.37
N LEU A 147 8.66 17.82 -23.06
CA LEU A 147 8.77 17.92 -24.52
C LEU A 147 9.31 19.31 -24.88
N ALA A 148 10.41 19.39 -25.64
CA ALA A 148 10.81 20.61 -26.34
C ALA A 148 10.16 20.65 -27.74
N TYR A 149 9.80 21.84 -28.22
CA TYR A 149 9.13 22.00 -29.52
C TYR A 149 9.59 23.25 -30.28
N PRO A 150 9.64 23.20 -31.63
CA PRO A 150 9.93 24.35 -32.48
C PRO A 150 8.69 25.29 -32.58
N GLN A 151 8.86 26.41 -33.28
CA GLN A 151 7.73 27.21 -33.75
C GLN A 151 6.98 26.47 -34.87
N THR A 152 5.65 26.59 -34.89
CA THR A 152 4.67 26.10 -35.90
C THR A 152 4.69 24.63 -36.34
N ALA A 153 5.81 23.92 -36.31
CA ALA A 153 5.88 22.48 -36.60
C ALA A 153 5.46 21.62 -35.39
N THR A 154 5.07 20.37 -35.66
CA THR A 154 4.66 19.42 -34.61
C THR A 154 5.88 18.69 -34.04
N ALA A 155 5.94 18.56 -32.72
CA ALA A 155 6.91 17.71 -32.02
C ALA A 155 6.19 16.67 -31.15
N THR A 156 6.83 15.52 -30.91
CA THR A 156 6.32 14.41 -30.09
C THR A 156 7.37 14.00 -29.06
N GLY A 157 6.94 13.65 -27.86
CA GLY A 157 7.77 13.04 -26.82
C GLY A 157 6.96 12.08 -25.96
N ASN A 158 7.63 11.19 -25.23
CA ASN A 158 6.99 10.05 -24.57
C ASN A 158 7.14 10.10 -23.03
N PRO A 159 6.68 11.16 -22.34
CA PRO A 159 6.89 11.27 -20.89
C PRO A 159 6.03 10.29 -20.10
N ILE A 160 6.57 9.83 -18.97
CA ILE A 160 5.81 9.25 -17.87
C ILE A 160 5.43 10.40 -16.93
N VAL A 161 4.14 10.57 -16.67
CA VAL A 161 3.59 11.73 -15.95
C VAL A 161 2.85 11.26 -14.70
N GLY A 162 3.34 11.64 -13.52
CA GLY A 162 2.68 11.38 -12.25
C GLY A 162 1.28 12.00 -12.17
N LEU A 163 0.39 11.40 -11.37
CA LEU A 163 -0.96 11.88 -11.14
C LEU A 163 -1.14 12.44 -9.73
N GLY A 164 -1.89 13.52 -9.60
CA GLY A 164 -2.48 14.00 -8.35
C GLY A 164 -4.00 14.02 -8.51
N ASP A 165 -4.75 13.40 -7.60
CA ASP A 165 -6.21 13.24 -7.67
C ASP A 165 -6.72 12.73 -9.04
N GLY A 166 -5.98 11.79 -9.66
CA GLY A 166 -6.31 11.25 -10.98
C GLY A 166 -6.15 12.23 -12.15
N ARG A 167 -5.39 13.32 -11.95
CA ARG A 167 -5.17 14.42 -12.89
C ARG A 167 -3.68 14.69 -13.11
N MET A 168 -3.35 15.21 -14.28
CA MET A 168 -2.02 15.75 -14.59
C MET A 168 -2.11 17.24 -14.95
N ALA A 169 -1.01 17.96 -14.74
CA ALA A 169 -0.83 19.35 -15.14
C ALA A 169 0.20 19.45 -16.27
N ILE A 170 -0.06 20.30 -17.27
CA ILE A 170 0.88 20.65 -18.32
C ILE A 170 1.11 22.16 -18.27
N TYR A 171 2.35 22.56 -17.96
CA TYR A 171 2.87 23.91 -18.13
C TYR A 171 3.38 24.09 -19.56
N SER A 172 3.19 25.28 -20.13
CA SER A 172 3.71 25.63 -21.46
C SER A 172 4.56 26.91 -21.46
N LYS A 173 5.77 26.85 -22.01
CA LYS A 173 6.68 28.01 -22.10
C LYS A 173 6.21 29.07 -23.11
N ARG A 174 5.34 28.68 -24.06
CA ARG A 174 4.76 29.50 -25.15
C ARG A 174 3.30 29.15 -25.37
N TYR A 175 2.58 29.94 -26.16
CA TYR A 175 1.28 29.50 -26.67
C TYR A 175 1.51 28.25 -27.52
N ALA A 176 0.84 27.14 -27.20
CA ALA A 176 0.86 25.90 -27.97
C ALA A 176 -0.37 25.06 -27.63
N HIS A 177 -0.86 24.28 -28.59
CA HIS A 177 -1.86 23.25 -28.32
C HIS A 177 -1.15 21.97 -27.85
N ALA A 178 -1.72 21.31 -26.84
CA ALA A 178 -1.26 20.02 -26.37
C ALA A 178 -2.18 18.91 -26.91
N ILE A 179 -1.59 17.77 -27.27
CA ILE A 179 -2.32 16.56 -27.61
C ILE A 179 -1.65 15.42 -26.85
N ALA A 180 -2.40 14.62 -26.11
CA ALA A 180 -1.86 13.46 -25.40
C ALA A 180 -2.65 12.20 -25.76
N ASP A 181 -1.93 11.15 -26.15
CA ASP A 181 -2.47 9.80 -26.32
C ASP A 181 -1.87 8.91 -25.22
N VAL A 182 -2.69 8.28 -24.37
CA VAL A 182 -2.23 7.33 -23.34
C VAL A 182 -1.95 5.99 -23.99
N VAL A 183 -0.79 5.39 -23.67
CA VAL A 183 -0.37 4.04 -24.12
C VAL A 183 -0.27 3.03 -22.97
N GLY A 184 -0.27 3.52 -21.73
CA GLY A 184 -0.40 2.69 -20.53
C GLY A 184 -0.34 3.53 -19.26
N TYR A 185 -0.53 2.88 -18.12
CA TYR A 185 -0.45 3.52 -16.81
C TYR A 185 0.38 2.68 -15.84
N TYR A 186 0.90 3.31 -14.81
CA TYR A 186 1.51 2.65 -13.66
C TYR A 186 0.55 2.73 -12.48
N ALA A 187 0.38 1.61 -11.79
CA ALA A 187 -0.37 1.50 -10.55
C ALA A 187 0.42 0.60 -9.57
N PRO A 188 0.25 0.75 -8.25
CA PRO A 188 0.82 -0.21 -7.30
C PRO A 188 0.35 -1.64 -7.62
N GLN A 189 1.25 -2.62 -7.48
CA GLN A 189 0.91 -4.05 -7.58
C GLN A 189 -0.27 -4.38 -6.66
N ILE A 190 -1.15 -5.32 -7.04
CA ILE A 190 -2.15 -5.85 -6.12
C ILE A 190 -1.44 -6.83 -5.18
N ALA A 191 -1.01 -6.38 -4.01
CA ALA A 191 -0.26 -7.21 -3.06
C ALA A 191 -0.38 -6.77 -1.58
N ALA A 192 -0.19 -7.74 -0.69
CA ALA A 192 -0.19 -7.60 0.77
C ALA A 192 0.76 -8.59 1.47
N TYR A 193 1.26 -8.19 2.64
CA TYR A 193 1.83 -9.06 3.66
C TYR A 193 0.82 -9.17 4.82
N MET A 194 0.41 -10.40 5.09
CA MET A 194 -0.69 -10.77 5.98
C MET A 194 -0.16 -11.41 7.26
N ASP A 195 -0.68 -10.98 8.40
CA ASP A 195 -0.48 -11.68 9.67
C ASP A 195 -1.36 -12.94 9.78
N SER A 196 -1.06 -13.79 10.76
CA SER A 196 -1.86 -15.00 11.01
C SER A 196 -3.29 -14.72 11.51
N ASN A 197 -3.58 -13.49 11.94
CA ASN A 197 -4.90 -13.06 12.37
C ASN A 197 -5.79 -12.58 11.23
N GLY A 198 -5.24 -12.30 10.04
CA GLY A 198 -5.97 -11.78 8.88
C GLY A 198 -5.87 -10.25 8.70
N THR A 199 -4.95 -9.59 9.40
CA THR A 199 -4.61 -8.18 9.22
C THR A 199 -3.48 -8.05 8.18
N ALA A 200 -3.58 -7.11 7.25
CA ALA A 200 -2.42 -6.71 6.47
C ALA A 200 -1.50 -5.79 7.30
N TYR A 201 -0.27 -6.23 7.58
CA TYR A 201 0.72 -5.39 8.27
C TYR A 201 1.59 -4.58 7.29
N ARG A 202 1.59 -4.96 6.00
CA ARG A 202 1.97 -4.10 4.87
C ARG A 202 1.02 -4.39 3.71
N ALA A 203 0.48 -3.37 3.07
CA ALA A 203 -0.38 -3.52 1.91
C ALA A 203 -0.14 -2.37 0.92
N THR A 204 -0.47 -2.64 -0.34
CA THR A 204 -0.68 -1.60 -1.34
C THR A 204 -2.05 -0.93 -1.17
N THR A 205 -2.20 0.26 -1.74
CA THR A 205 -3.50 0.97 -1.81
C THR A 205 -4.55 0.25 -2.67
N ARG A 206 -4.18 -0.88 -3.30
CA ARG A 206 -5.09 -1.77 -4.05
C ARG A 206 -5.90 -2.68 -3.12
N ILE A 207 -5.49 -2.83 -1.86
CA ILE A 207 -6.14 -3.69 -0.87
C ILE A 207 -7.20 -2.87 -0.14
N VAL A 208 -8.47 -3.27 -0.25
CA VAL A 208 -9.61 -2.56 0.31
C VAL A 208 -9.98 -3.09 1.70
N SER A 209 -9.94 -4.41 1.91
CA SER A 209 -10.11 -5.01 3.23
C SER A 209 -9.51 -6.41 3.31
N THR A 210 -9.26 -6.88 4.53
CA THR A 210 -8.76 -8.24 4.80
C THR A 210 -9.48 -8.85 5.98
N GLN A 211 -9.76 -10.15 5.91
CA GLN A 211 -10.48 -10.87 6.98
C GLN A 211 -9.99 -12.33 7.07
N ARG A 212 -9.73 -12.80 8.29
CA ARG A 212 -9.65 -14.24 8.59
C ARG A 212 -11.05 -14.78 8.82
N ILE A 213 -11.47 -15.76 8.03
CA ILE A 213 -12.78 -16.41 8.13
C ILE A 213 -12.74 -17.53 9.18
N THR A 214 -11.68 -18.34 9.17
CA THR A 214 -11.40 -19.37 10.17
C THR A 214 -9.89 -19.63 10.25
N ALA A 215 -9.44 -20.60 11.04
CA ALA A 215 -8.03 -20.98 11.10
C ALA A 215 -7.51 -21.32 9.69
N GLY A 216 -6.41 -20.67 9.28
CA GLY A 216 -5.81 -20.87 7.96
C GLY A 216 -6.67 -20.51 6.75
N PHE A 217 -7.74 -19.71 6.89
CA PHE A 217 -8.60 -19.31 5.77
C PHE A 217 -8.86 -17.80 5.80
N TYR A 218 -8.53 -17.12 4.70
CA TYR A 218 -8.53 -15.66 4.60
C TYR A 218 -9.20 -15.18 3.31
N ASN A 219 -9.90 -14.06 3.39
CA ASN A 219 -10.35 -13.28 2.23
C ASN A 219 -9.65 -11.91 2.22
N ILE A 220 -9.19 -11.50 1.05
CA ILE A 220 -8.60 -10.19 0.75
C ILE A 220 -9.45 -9.56 -0.36
N VAL A 221 -10.11 -8.44 -0.07
CA VAL A 221 -10.87 -7.67 -1.07
C VAL A 221 -9.95 -6.59 -1.64
N VAL A 222 -9.96 -6.43 -2.96
CA VAL A 222 -9.08 -5.47 -3.68
C VAL A 222 -9.89 -4.35 -4.33
N ASP A 223 -9.32 -3.57 -5.25
CA ASP A 223 -9.97 -2.39 -5.85
C ASP A 223 -10.60 -2.64 -7.24
N ARG A 224 -10.58 -3.88 -7.75
CA ARG A 224 -11.07 -4.25 -9.09
C ARG A 224 -11.29 -5.75 -9.25
N ASP A 225 -12.05 -6.14 -10.26
CA ASP A 225 -12.13 -7.55 -10.64
C ASP A 225 -10.75 -8.14 -10.99
N VAL A 226 -10.46 -9.30 -10.40
CA VAL A 226 -9.23 -10.07 -10.52
C VAL A 226 -9.49 -11.55 -10.87
N THR A 227 -10.69 -11.90 -11.33
CA THR A 227 -11.07 -13.29 -11.69
C THR A 227 -10.13 -13.91 -12.72
N ASP A 228 -9.72 -13.15 -13.72
CA ASP A 228 -8.81 -13.60 -14.79
C ASP A 228 -7.31 -13.44 -14.44
N CYS A 229 -6.99 -13.04 -13.21
CA CYS A 229 -5.61 -12.77 -12.78
C CYS A 229 -4.95 -13.97 -12.09
N VAL A 230 -3.64 -14.14 -12.30
CA VAL A 230 -2.85 -15.15 -11.59
C VAL A 230 -2.62 -14.65 -10.16
N VAL A 231 -3.22 -15.34 -9.17
CA VAL A 231 -2.98 -15.07 -7.75
C VAL A 231 -2.02 -16.07 -7.15
N GLN A 232 -1.07 -15.58 -6.36
CA GLN A 232 -0.08 -16.39 -5.65
C GLN A 232 0.00 -15.94 -4.19
N ALA A 233 0.04 -16.91 -3.28
CA ALA A 233 0.39 -16.72 -1.88
C ALA A 233 1.67 -17.50 -1.54
N THR A 234 2.53 -16.95 -0.69
CA THR A 234 3.80 -17.57 -0.27
C THR A 234 4.02 -17.42 1.23
N ILE A 235 4.62 -18.43 1.85
CA ILE A 235 4.96 -18.48 3.29
C ILE A 235 6.47 -18.64 3.42
N ALA A 236 7.05 -18.03 4.46
CA ALA A 236 8.48 -18.14 4.75
C ALA A 236 8.78 -19.32 5.70
N GLY A 237 9.59 -20.26 5.23
CA GLY A 237 10.11 -21.39 6.02
C GLY A 237 9.10 -22.50 6.34
N GLY A 238 9.53 -23.46 7.15
CA GLY A 238 8.71 -24.57 7.66
C GLY A 238 8.19 -25.56 6.59
N PRO A 239 7.45 -26.60 7.01
CA PRO A 239 6.69 -27.48 6.12
C PRO A 239 5.31 -26.87 5.83
N TYR A 240 5.27 -25.61 5.42
CA TYR A 240 4.03 -24.84 5.21
C TYR A 240 3.67 -24.73 3.74
N LEU A 241 2.36 -24.69 3.44
CA LEU A 241 1.83 -24.38 2.10
C LEU A 241 0.83 -23.23 2.17
N ALA A 242 0.74 -22.48 1.09
CA ALA A 242 -0.39 -21.60 0.80
C ALA A 242 -0.99 -21.94 -0.57
N SER A 243 -2.30 -21.78 -0.71
CA SER A 243 -3.00 -21.71 -1.99
C SER A 243 -3.78 -20.40 -2.07
N ALA A 244 -3.95 -19.88 -3.29
CA ALA A 244 -4.72 -18.67 -3.56
C ALA A 244 -5.68 -18.91 -4.73
N SER A 245 -6.86 -18.29 -4.68
CA SER A 245 -7.85 -18.31 -5.75
C SER A 245 -8.58 -16.96 -5.82
N ALA A 246 -8.87 -16.48 -7.02
CA ALA A 246 -9.60 -15.23 -7.24
C ALA A 246 -11.05 -15.50 -7.65
N ASN A 247 -11.98 -14.66 -7.19
CA ASN A 247 -13.34 -14.60 -7.69
C ASN A 247 -13.88 -13.18 -7.53
N GLY A 248 -14.27 -12.55 -8.65
CA GLY A 248 -14.63 -11.14 -8.70
C GLY A 248 -13.50 -10.27 -8.13
N ASN A 249 -13.85 -9.43 -7.16
CA ASN A 249 -12.94 -8.54 -6.44
C ASN A 249 -12.34 -9.16 -5.14
N THR A 250 -12.36 -10.48 -4.98
CA THR A 250 -11.86 -11.17 -3.77
C THR A 250 -10.79 -12.20 -4.11
N ILE A 251 -9.68 -12.15 -3.37
CA ILE A 251 -8.65 -13.20 -3.33
C ILE A 251 -8.87 -14.00 -2.04
N THR A 252 -9.22 -15.27 -2.17
CA THR A 252 -9.26 -16.22 -1.05
C THR A 252 -7.90 -16.91 -0.95
N VAL A 253 -7.33 -16.94 0.26
CA VAL A 253 -6.08 -17.64 0.57
C VAL A 253 -6.31 -18.68 1.65
N GLN A 254 -5.77 -19.88 1.45
CA GLN A 254 -5.77 -20.95 2.44
C GLN A 254 -4.32 -21.30 2.80
N THR A 255 -4.01 -21.41 4.09
CA THR A 255 -2.67 -21.72 4.60
C THR A 255 -2.68 -22.98 5.46
N TYR A 256 -1.65 -23.81 5.28
CA TYR A 256 -1.59 -25.17 5.81
C TYR A 256 -0.22 -25.48 6.42
N THR A 257 -0.22 -26.41 7.38
CA THR A 257 0.99 -27.13 7.77
C THR A 257 0.92 -28.57 7.26
N LEU A 258 2.03 -29.07 6.74
CA LEU A 258 2.23 -30.46 6.34
C LEU A 258 2.92 -31.25 7.46
N PHE A 259 2.27 -32.29 7.98
CA PHE A 259 2.91 -33.26 8.87
C PHE A 259 2.46 -34.68 8.51
N GLY A 260 3.42 -35.60 8.36
CA GLY A 260 3.15 -37.01 8.05
C GLY A 260 2.34 -37.23 6.77
N GLY A 261 2.49 -36.36 5.77
CA GLY A 261 1.71 -36.39 4.52
C GLY A 261 0.30 -35.76 4.60
N ASN A 262 -0.15 -35.35 5.79
CA ASN A 262 -1.45 -34.70 5.98
C ASN A 262 -1.30 -33.17 5.96
N ALA A 263 -2.25 -32.48 5.33
CA ALA A 263 -2.35 -31.02 5.35
C ALA A 263 -3.44 -30.59 6.35
N SER A 264 -3.07 -29.74 7.31
CA SER A 264 -4.02 -29.13 8.26
C SER A 264 -4.07 -27.63 8.08
N LEU A 265 -5.27 -27.06 7.93
CA LEU A 265 -5.48 -25.61 7.93
C LEU A 265 -4.86 -25.00 9.19
N THR A 266 -3.95 -24.05 9.00
CA THR A 266 -3.15 -23.44 10.07
C THR A 266 -3.04 -21.95 9.80
N SER A 267 -3.36 -21.10 10.78
CA SER A 267 -3.19 -19.66 10.65
C SER A 267 -1.70 -19.28 10.63
N LEU A 268 -1.23 -18.73 9.52
CA LEU A 268 0.20 -18.44 9.28
C LEU A 268 0.40 -17.03 8.72
N VAL A 269 1.63 -16.52 8.80
CA VAL A 269 2.03 -15.26 8.15
C VAL A 269 2.36 -15.56 6.69
N PHE A 270 1.81 -14.78 5.75
CA PHE A 270 2.01 -15.00 4.32
C PHE A 270 2.11 -13.68 3.53
N TYR A 271 2.75 -13.74 2.38
CA TYR A 271 2.63 -12.73 1.32
C TYR A 271 1.59 -13.19 0.30
N VAL A 272 0.83 -12.27 -0.27
CA VAL A 272 -0.11 -12.53 -1.37
C VAL A 272 0.01 -11.44 -2.43
N SER A 273 -0.07 -11.85 -3.70
CA SER A 273 -0.09 -10.93 -4.85
C SER A 273 -0.96 -11.46 -5.99
N ALA A 274 -1.52 -10.55 -6.79
CA ALA A 274 -2.15 -10.85 -8.07
C ALA A 274 -1.33 -10.23 -9.22
N GLN A 275 -1.25 -10.95 -10.34
CA GLN A 275 -0.71 -10.48 -11.61
C GLN A 275 -1.81 -10.51 -12.67
N CYS A 276 -1.99 -9.37 -13.33
CA CYS A 276 -2.96 -9.06 -14.38
C CYS A 276 -2.23 -8.23 -15.45
#